data_AF-A0A420RGA1-F1
#
_entry.id   AF-A0A420RGA1-F1
#
_cell.length_a   1.000
_cell.length_b   1.000
_cell.length_c   1.000
_cell.angle_alpha   90.00
_cell.angle_beta   90.00
_cell.angle_gamma   90.00
#
_symmetry.space_group_name_H-M   'P 1'
#
loop_
_entity.id
_entity.type
_entity.pdbx_description
1 polymer ?
#
loop_
_entity_poly.entity_id
_entity_poly.type
_entity_poly.pdbx_seq_one_letter_code
_entity_poly.pdbx_strand_id
1 'polypeptide(L)'
;MRSPVIDCFRVPELGPESGSYTVYRKPCNFQHPTAENRRKLGARSRAALPYFDDNGHLCCLFFMCPEEVFKGSPPKSGHLIFEIMDGRRSHNHPWYGCPSVGPFRNFDEVSCLGIRMEWYDVSTNKWATVQLCHKGGTRRTTSDMLAGWIRAYTIIQLLEGITWIGPLNGLQKNTHLGARRVMELTVDHLQQTCQWLPRRTASSPAPTLASWEHNFQLMANQFGHGKTVVCREQPPLEDDFWIVTRDDFRSIRPGTIRCDFCKYTWRPDTHTCVRDETRDDIWVCKPCSEMNRPCTFTPVSVSTELWGSNRPVIFATPWSRFPDGPHKKLAFHNPLSPAEQRMVSYIQEPFGGHSNSIALELQADDEANVDSHDIDPEEDEDDEE
;
A
#
# COMPACT_ATOMS: atom_id res chain seq x y z
N MET A 1 7.55 -11.86 -31.87
CA MET A 1 6.66 -11.65 -30.70
C MET A 1 7.02 -10.30 -30.08
N ARG A 2 6.05 -9.41 -29.86
CA ARG A 2 6.31 -8.12 -29.20
C ARG A 2 6.71 -8.36 -27.74
N SER A 3 7.70 -7.63 -27.24
CA SER A 3 8.07 -7.69 -25.83
C SER A 3 6.88 -7.30 -24.95
N PRO A 4 6.64 -7.97 -23.81
CA PRO A 4 5.56 -7.59 -22.91
C PRO A 4 5.82 -6.17 -22.36
N VAL A 5 4.81 -5.32 -22.39
CA VAL A 5 4.89 -3.93 -21.93
C VAL A 5 4.16 -3.79 -20.59
N ILE A 6 4.61 -2.84 -19.76
CA ILE A 6 3.84 -2.31 -18.62
C ILE A 6 3.48 -0.88 -18.95
N ASP A 7 2.19 -0.59 -19.00
CA ASP A 7 1.70 0.75 -19.33
C ASP A 7 1.59 1.57 -18.06
N CYS A 8 2.06 2.81 -18.07
CA CYS A 8 1.84 3.73 -16.96
C CYS A 8 1.29 5.08 -17.40
N PHE A 9 0.42 5.63 -16.57
CA PHE A 9 -0.16 6.95 -16.79
C PHE A 9 -0.41 7.60 -15.43
N ARG A 10 -0.33 8.92 -15.41
CA ARG A 10 -0.59 9.71 -14.21
C ARG A 10 -2.08 9.99 -14.09
N VAL A 11 -2.62 9.73 -12.91
CA VAL A 11 -3.97 10.13 -12.54
C VAL A 11 -3.87 11.45 -11.80
N PRO A 12 -4.50 12.54 -12.30
CA PRO A 12 -4.47 13.83 -11.64
C PRO A 12 -5.22 13.74 -10.30
N GLU A 13 -5.04 14.77 -9.46
CA GLU A 13 -5.74 14.86 -8.19
C GLU A 13 -7.25 14.98 -8.43
N LEU A 14 -8.00 13.91 -8.12
CA LEU A 14 -9.45 13.84 -8.30
C LEU A 14 -10.23 14.49 -7.13
N GLY A 15 -9.52 14.89 -6.07
CA GLY A 15 -10.09 15.52 -4.88
C GLY A 15 -9.08 15.67 -3.74
N PRO A 16 -9.39 16.47 -2.71
CA PRO A 16 -8.46 16.84 -1.63
C PRO A 16 -7.93 15.64 -0.82
N GLU A 17 -8.66 14.53 -0.80
CA GLU A 17 -8.28 13.31 -0.08
C GLU A 17 -7.60 12.25 -0.95
N SER A 18 -7.71 12.36 -2.29
CA SER A 18 -7.29 11.29 -3.20
C SER A 18 -5.86 11.49 -3.71
N GLY A 19 -5.31 12.71 -3.63
CA GLY A 19 -3.99 13.02 -4.17
C GLY A 19 -3.85 12.67 -5.66
N SER A 20 -2.71 12.99 -6.25
CA SER A 20 -2.31 12.44 -7.55
C SER A 20 -1.50 11.17 -7.35
N TYR A 21 -1.53 10.27 -8.33
CA TYR A 21 -0.79 9.02 -8.30
C TYR A 21 -0.50 8.50 -9.71
N THR A 22 0.50 7.64 -9.84
CA THR A 22 0.83 6.96 -11.10
C THR A 22 0.31 5.53 -11.08
N VAL A 23 -0.42 5.16 -12.12
CA VAL A 23 -0.91 3.79 -12.33
C VAL A 23 0.05 3.04 -13.24
N TYR A 24 0.42 1.83 -12.88
CA TYR A 24 1.16 0.88 -13.73
C TYR A 24 0.31 -0.35 -13.97
N ARG A 25 -0.01 -0.64 -15.23
CA ARG A 25 -0.85 -1.74 -15.66
C ARG A 25 0.00 -2.77 -16.39
N LYS A 26 0.11 -3.95 -15.80
CA LYS A 26 0.85 -5.08 -16.37
C LYS A 26 -0.12 -6.19 -16.78
N PRO A 27 -0.21 -6.56 -18.08
CA PRO A 27 -0.92 -7.76 -18.48
C PRO A 27 -0.26 -9.01 -17.88
N CYS A 28 -1.06 -9.95 -17.43
CA CYS A 28 -0.58 -11.18 -16.81
C CYS A 28 -1.54 -12.36 -16.97
N ASN A 29 -0.97 -13.56 -16.93
CA ASN A 29 -1.73 -14.78 -16.76
C ASN A 29 -1.85 -15.08 -15.27
N PHE A 30 -3.05 -15.45 -14.85
CA PHE A 30 -3.27 -15.95 -13.50
C PHE A 30 -2.95 -17.43 -13.45
N GLN A 31 -2.17 -17.83 -12.46
CA GLN A 31 -1.86 -19.23 -12.21
C GLN A 31 -2.74 -19.69 -11.06
N HIS A 32 -3.66 -20.61 -11.36
CA HIS A 32 -4.56 -21.20 -10.38
C HIS A 32 -3.92 -22.44 -9.76
N PRO A 33 -4.09 -22.68 -8.45
CA PRO A 33 -3.57 -23.84 -7.76
C PRO A 33 -4.19 -25.11 -8.34
N THR A 34 -3.32 -26.08 -8.65
CA THR A 34 -3.76 -27.45 -8.92
C THR A 34 -4.37 -28.08 -7.67
N ALA A 35 -5.13 -29.17 -7.82
CA ALA A 35 -5.71 -29.89 -6.68
C ALA A 35 -4.66 -30.27 -5.62
N GLU A 36 -3.44 -30.62 -6.05
CA GLU A 36 -2.31 -30.89 -5.17
C GLU A 36 -1.84 -29.65 -4.41
N ASN A 37 -1.73 -28.50 -5.10
CA ASN A 37 -1.23 -27.26 -4.54
C ASN A 37 -2.24 -26.58 -3.60
N ARG A 38 -3.55 -26.85 -3.74
CA ARG A 38 -4.58 -26.31 -2.84
C ARG A 38 -4.33 -26.66 -1.37
N ARG A 39 -3.77 -27.85 -1.09
CA ARG A 39 -3.42 -28.26 0.28
C ARG A 39 -2.23 -27.50 0.86
N LYS A 40 -1.27 -27.09 0.02
CA LYS A 40 -0.01 -26.45 0.45
C LYS A 40 -0.10 -24.92 0.48
N LEU A 41 -0.73 -24.30 -0.52
CA LEU A 41 -0.75 -22.85 -0.73
C LEU A 41 -2.10 -22.19 -0.38
N GLY A 42 -3.09 -23.01 -0.04
CA GLY A 42 -4.50 -22.60 -0.01
C GLY A 42 -5.06 -22.41 -1.42
N ALA A 43 -6.38 -22.27 -1.52
CA ALA A 43 -7.09 -21.95 -2.75
C ALA A 43 -6.81 -20.48 -3.14
N ARG A 44 -5.64 -20.20 -3.70
CA ARG A 44 -5.22 -18.85 -4.10
C ARG A 44 -4.60 -18.79 -5.48
N SER A 45 -5.17 -17.94 -6.32
CA SER A 45 -4.60 -17.61 -7.62
C SER A 45 -3.40 -16.69 -7.45
N ARG A 46 -2.40 -16.82 -8.34
CA ARG A 46 -1.20 -15.99 -8.29
C ARG A 46 -0.92 -15.28 -9.62
N ALA A 47 -0.50 -14.03 -9.52
CA ALA A 47 0.12 -13.28 -10.59
C ALA A 47 1.62 -13.08 -10.27
N ALA A 48 2.43 -12.90 -11.30
CA ALA A 48 3.88 -12.80 -11.19
C ALA A 48 4.43 -11.55 -11.87
N LEU A 49 5.40 -10.89 -11.23
CA LEU A 49 6.27 -9.87 -11.80
C LEU A 49 7.71 -10.42 -11.80
N PRO A 50 8.19 -10.99 -12.92
CA PRO A 50 9.58 -11.42 -13.05
C PRO A 50 10.50 -10.21 -13.22
N TYR A 51 11.66 -10.27 -12.59
CA TYR A 51 12.70 -9.25 -12.70
C TYR A 51 14.08 -9.90 -12.60
N PHE A 52 15.12 -9.15 -12.93
CA PHE A 52 16.51 -9.55 -12.80
C PHE A 52 17.18 -8.70 -11.73
N ASP A 53 17.88 -9.36 -10.82
CA ASP A 53 18.65 -8.71 -9.76
C ASP A 53 19.97 -8.12 -10.30
N ASP A 54 20.76 -7.51 -9.40
CA ASP A 54 22.07 -6.93 -9.70
C ASP A 54 23.07 -7.93 -10.31
N ASN A 55 22.89 -9.22 -10.02
CA ASN A 55 23.75 -10.30 -10.51
C ASN A 55 23.21 -10.90 -11.82
N GLY A 56 22.09 -10.40 -12.34
CA GLY A 56 21.44 -10.95 -13.52
C GLY A 56 20.67 -12.25 -13.25
N HIS A 57 20.40 -12.60 -11.99
CA HIS A 57 19.54 -13.75 -11.68
C HIS A 57 18.08 -13.40 -11.88
N LEU A 58 17.34 -14.34 -12.50
CA LEU A 58 15.90 -14.23 -12.64
C LEU A 58 15.21 -14.45 -11.29
N CYS A 59 14.59 -13.39 -10.78
CA CYS A 59 13.76 -13.38 -9.59
C CYS A 59 12.28 -13.20 -9.95
N CYS A 60 11.38 -13.47 -9.00
CA CYS A 60 9.94 -13.32 -9.22
C CYS A 60 9.20 -12.84 -7.97
N LEU A 61 8.45 -11.75 -8.13
CA LEU A 61 7.51 -11.27 -7.13
C LEU A 61 6.12 -11.87 -7.40
N PHE A 62 5.57 -12.56 -6.39
CA PHE A 62 4.27 -13.21 -6.48
C PHE A 62 3.20 -12.44 -5.71
N PHE A 63 2.04 -12.28 -6.36
CA PHE A 63 0.88 -11.58 -5.83
C PHE A 63 -0.27 -12.57 -5.75
N MET A 64 -0.81 -12.76 -4.54
CA MET A 64 -1.77 -13.83 -4.24
C MET A 64 -3.16 -13.25 -4.03
N CYS A 65 -4.15 -13.78 -4.74
CA CYS A 65 -5.57 -13.46 -4.58
C CYS A 65 -6.34 -14.72 -4.13
N PRO A 66 -7.26 -14.64 -3.15
CA PRO A 66 -8.13 -15.77 -2.79
C PRO A 66 -8.96 -16.24 -3.99
N GLU A 67 -9.07 -17.56 -4.24
CA GLU A 67 -9.85 -18.08 -5.38
C GLU A 67 -11.34 -17.77 -5.26
N GLU A 68 -11.84 -17.58 -4.03
CA GLU A 68 -13.25 -17.28 -3.77
C GLU A 68 -13.71 -15.97 -4.42
N VAL A 69 -12.76 -15.07 -4.69
CA VAL A 69 -12.98 -13.80 -5.42
C VAL A 69 -13.54 -14.05 -6.82
N PHE A 70 -13.20 -15.17 -7.45
CA PHE A 70 -13.61 -15.48 -8.82
C PHE A 70 -14.92 -16.28 -8.90
N LYS A 71 -15.63 -16.50 -7.78
CA LYS A 71 -16.95 -17.17 -7.73
C LYS A 71 -17.03 -18.51 -8.50
N GLY A 72 -15.92 -19.26 -8.57
CA GLY A 72 -15.85 -20.54 -9.27
C GLY A 72 -15.49 -20.49 -10.75
N SER A 73 -15.36 -19.29 -11.35
CA SER A 73 -14.96 -19.08 -12.74
C SER A 73 -13.63 -18.32 -12.82
N PRO A 74 -12.50 -18.95 -12.42
CA PRO A 74 -11.20 -18.29 -12.39
C PRO A 74 -10.77 -17.81 -13.80
N PRO A 75 -10.51 -16.51 -14.00
CA PRO A 75 -10.07 -15.97 -15.27
C PRO A 75 -8.64 -16.44 -15.57
N LYS A 76 -8.34 -16.80 -16.83
CA LYS A 76 -6.98 -17.21 -17.22
C LYS A 76 -5.98 -16.04 -17.24
N SER A 77 -6.47 -14.84 -17.48
CA SER A 77 -5.66 -13.64 -17.68
C SER A 77 -6.36 -12.39 -17.15
N GLY A 78 -5.57 -11.35 -16.94
CA GLY A 78 -6.03 -10.03 -16.53
C GLY A 78 -4.84 -9.09 -16.38
N HIS A 79 -4.97 -8.12 -15.51
CA HIS A 79 -3.94 -7.14 -15.22
C HIS A 79 -3.56 -7.15 -13.75
N LEU A 80 -2.27 -6.94 -13.50
CA LEU A 80 -1.76 -6.53 -12.21
C LEU A 80 -1.56 -5.02 -12.26
N ILE A 81 -2.22 -4.32 -11.35
CA ILE A 81 -2.21 -2.87 -11.28
C ILE A 81 -1.41 -2.45 -10.05
N PHE A 82 -0.50 -1.51 -10.23
CA PHE A 82 0.23 -0.87 -9.17
C PHE A 82 -0.11 0.62 -9.16
N GLU A 83 -0.38 1.16 -7.99
CA GLU A 83 -0.71 2.57 -7.77
C GLU A 83 0.37 3.13 -6.85
N ILE A 84 1.12 4.13 -7.32
CA ILE A 84 2.16 4.78 -6.51
C ILE A 84 1.75 6.24 -6.32
N MET A 85 1.53 6.62 -5.06
CA MET A 85 1.12 8.00 -4.73
C MET A 85 2.23 9.00 -5.02
N ASP A 86 1.86 10.12 -5.65
CA ASP A 86 2.76 11.23 -5.88
C ASP A 86 3.19 11.86 -4.53
N GLY A 87 4.45 12.26 -4.44
CA GLY A 87 5.02 12.78 -3.20
C GLY A 87 5.13 11.76 -2.08
N ARG A 88 5.02 10.45 -2.39
CA ARG A 88 5.29 9.34 -1.46
C ARG A 88 4.38 9.30 -0.23
N ARG A 89 3.21 9.94 -0.31
CA ARG A 89 2.17 9.87 0.72
C ARG A 89 1.62 8.45 0.82
N SER A 90 1.11 8.07 1.99
CA SER A 90 0.49 6.75 2.14
C SER A 90 -0.71 6.60 1.21
N HIS A 91 -0.82 5.46 0.54
CA HIS A 91 -2.01 5.04 -0.17
C HIS A 91 -3.15 4.80 0.83
N ASN A 92 -4.40 4.94 0.40
CA ASN A 92 -5.58 4.65 1.23
C ASN A 92 -5.70 3.14 1.53
N HIS A 93 -5.26 2.31 0.58
CA HIS A 93 -5.19 0.86 0.69
C HIS A 93 -3.77 0.38 0.37
N PRO A 94 -2.79 0.58 1.28
CA PRO A 94 -1.42 0.20 0.98
C PRO A 94 -1.32 -1.30 0.69
N TRP A 95 -0.40 -1.73 -0.14
CA TRP A 95 -0.10 -3.16 -0.27
C TRP A 95 0.62 -3.65 0.98
N TYR A 96 1.47 -2.82 1.58
CA TYR A 96 2.26 -3.14 2.76
C TYR A 96 2.13 -2.01 3.81
N GLY A 97 1.42 -2.28 4.92
CA GLY A 97 1.26 -1.33 6.03
C GLY A 97 2.48 -1.36 6.95
N CYS A 98 3.16 -0.23 7.06
CA CYS A 98 4.44 -0.07 7.74
C CYS A 98 4.33 0.93 8.92
N PRO A 99 5.08 0.75 10.03
CA PRO A 99 5.18 1.81 11.03
C PRO A 99 5.86 3.05 10.47
N SER A 100 5.54 4.23 11.02
CA SER A 100 6.18 5.50 10.62
C SER A 100 7.65 5.58 11.03
N VAL A 101 8.05 4.79 12.03
CA VAL A 101 9.40 4.79 12.60
C VAL A 101 10.00 3.39 12.52
N GLY A 102 11.22 3.30 11.97
CA GLY A 102 11.99 2.08 11.80
C GLY A 102 13.46 2.37 11.49
N PRO A 103 14.22 1.41 10.95
CA PRO A 103 15.67 1.57 10.77
C PRO A 103 16.07 2.64 9.74
N PHE A 104 15.16 3.04 8.86
CA PHE A 104 15.39 4.06 7.84
C PHE A 104 14.55 5.31 8.10
N ARG A 105 15.02 6.46 7.60
CA ARG A 105 14.21 7.68 7.56
C ARG A 105 13.01 7.47 6.61
N ASN A 106 11.87 8.09 6.94
CA ASN A 106 10.61 7.95 6.20
C ASN A 106 10.21 6.47 6.01
N PHE A 107 10.32 5.67 7.08
CA PHE A 107 10.17 4.22 6.98
C PHE A 107 8.80 3.77 6.44
N ASP A 108 7.75 4.57 6.63
CA ASP A 108 6.41 4.32 6.12
C ASP A 108 6.20 4.68 4.64
N GLU A 109 7.21 5.24 3.96
CA GLU A 109 7.13 5.63 2.54
C GLU A 109 6.67 4.49 1.63
N VAL A 110 7.01 3.22 1.93
CA VAL A 110 6.53 2.05 1.18
C VAL A 110 5.01 1.88 1.19
N SER A 111 4.32 2.53 2.13
CA SER A 111 2.85 2.55 2.18
C SER A 111 2.25 3.41 1.07
N CYS A 112 3.04 4.10 0.25
CA CYS A 112 2.57 4.80 -0.96
C CYS A 112 2.15 3.85 -2.09
N LEU A 113 2.48 2.57 -1.99
CA LEU A 113 2.21 1.56 -3.01
C LEU A 113 0.88 0.86 -2.72
N GLY A 114 -0.11 1.01 -3.59
CA GLY A 114 -1.30 0.17 -3.70
C GLY A 114 -1.13 -0.89 -4.80
N ILE A 115 -1.76 -2.07 -4.64
CA ILE A 115 -1.73 -3.12 -5.66
C ILE A 115 -3.11 -3.77 -5.77
N ARG A 116 -3.61 -3.92 -6.99
CA ARG A 116 -4.86 -4.64 -7.29
C ARG A 116 -4.75 -5.55 -8.50
N MET A 117 -5.70 -6.48 -8.62
CA MET A 117 -5.91 -7.24 -9.85
C MET A 117 -7.14 -6.72 -10.58
N GLU A 118 -7.10 -6.71 -11.90
CA GLU A 118 -8.24 -6.44 -12.78
C GLU A 118 -8.44 -7.62 -13.74
N TRP A 119 -9.68 -8.02 -13.98
CA TRP A 119 -10.01 -9.07 -14.94
C TRP A 119 -11.38 -8.85 -15.57
N TYR A 120 -11.60 -9.46 -16.72
CA TYR A 120 -12.93 -9.51 -17.32
C TYR A 120 -13.72 -10.67 -16.72
N ASP A 121 -14.79 -10.37 -15.99
CA ASP A 121 -15.71 -11.37 -15.44
C ASP A 121 -16.76 -11.73 -16.49
N VAL A 122 -16.55 -12.87 -17.15
CA VAL A 122 -17.42 -13.40 -18.20
C VAL A 122 -18.84 -13.64 -17.68
N SER A 123 -19.02 -13.98 -16.40
CA SER A 123 -20.34 -14.28 -15.84
C SER A 123 -21.23 -13.06 -15.71
N THR A 124 -20.62 -11.89 -15.52
CA THR A 124 -21.33 -10.60 -15.37
C THR A 124 -21.14 -9.66 -16.54
N ASN A 125 -20.34 -10.06 -17.54
CA ASN A 125 -19.98 -9.27 -18.71
C ASN A 125 -19.44 -7.88 -18.33
N LYS A 126 -18.61 -7.82 -17.27
CA LYS A 126 -18.06 -6.59 -16.71
C LYS A 126 -16.60 -6.77 -16.32
N TRP A 127 -15.85 -5.68 -16.34
CA TRP A 127 -14.53 -5.65 -15.72
C TRP A 127 -14.66 -5.60 -14.21
N ALA A 128 -13.85 -6.40 -13.53
CA ALA A 128 -13.83 -6.57 -12.10
C ALA A 128 -12.45 -6.26 -11.55
N THR A 129 -12.39 -5.78 -10.30
CA THR A 129 -11.14 -5.51 -9.59
C THR A 129 -11.21 -5.96 -8.14
N VAL A 130 -10.05 -6.31 -7.58
CA VAL A 130 -9.88 -6.63 -6.17
C VAL A 130 -8.55 -6.09 -5.66
N GLN A 131 -8.59 -5.48 -4.48
CA GLN A 131 -7.39 -4.97 -3.82
C GLN A 131 -6.57 -6.11 -3.21
N LEU A 132 -5.24 -6.02 -3.34
CA LEU A 132 -4.30 -6.98 -2.78
C LEU A 132 -3.60 -6.38 -1.56
N CYS A 133 -3.32 -7.23 -0.58
CA CYS A 133 -2.42 -6.90 0.52
C CYS A 133 -1.28 -7.91 0.60
N HIS A 134 -0.12 -7.45 1.04
CA HIS A 134 1.00 -8.30 1.39
C HIS A 134 0.63 -9.16 2.59
N LYS A 135 0.73 -10.47 2.43
CA LYS A 135 0.60 -11.38 3.56
C LYS A 135 1.98 -11.60 4.15
N GLY A 136 2.24 -10.96 5.29
CA GLY A 136 3.42 -11.28 6.08
C GLY A 136 3.47 -12.79 6.40
N GLY A 137 4.68 -13.34 6.48
CA GLY A 137 4.90 -14.75 6.78
C GLY A 137 4.20 -15.20 8.07
N THR A 138 3.99 -16.52 8.19
CA THR A 138 3.44 -17.14 9.42
C THR A 138 4.40 -17.01 10.60
N ARG A 139 5.71 -16.94 10.32
CA ARG A 139 6.74 -16.49 11.25
C ARG A 139 6.96 -15.01 11.00
N ARG A 140 6.82 -14.23 12.07
CA ARG A 140 7.02 -12.77 12.05
C ARG A 140 8.30 -12.49 12.81
N THR A 141 9.45 -12.58 12.17
CA THR A 141 10.66 -11.95 12.71
C THR A 141 10.72 -10.49 12.23
N THR A 142 11.50 -9.65 12.89
CA THR A 142 11.83 -8.29 12.40
C THR A 142 12.45 -8.36 11.00
N SER A 143 13.31 -9.35 10.76
CA SER A 143 13.89 -9.64 9.44
C SER A 143 12.83 -9.95 8.37
N ASP A 144 11.83 -10.78 8.68
CA ASP A 144 10.73 -11.07 7.74
C ASP A 144 9.92 -9.81 7.38
N MET A 145 9.75 -8.90 8.34
CA MET A 145 9.07 -7.62 8.11
C MET A 145 9.91 -6.72 7.22
N LEU A 146 11.20 -6.56 7.52
CA LEU A 146 12.12 -5.81 6.67
C LEU A 146 12.20 -6.39 5.26
N ALA A 147 12.12 -7.71 5.08
CA ALA A 147 12.04 -8.32 3.76
C ALA A 147 10.77 -7.90 2.99
N GLY A 148 9.63 -7.71 3.68
CA GLY A 148 8.41 -7.14 3.09
C GLY A 148 8.60 -5.69 2.65
N TRP A 149 9.25 -4.88 3.48
CA TRP A 149 9.62 -3.49 3.16
C TRP A 149 10.57 -3.40 1.95
N ILE A 150 11.62 -4.24 1.91
CA ILE A 150 12.56 -4.34 0.78
C ILE A 150 11.79 -4.71 -0.49
N ARG A 151 10.88 -5.69 -0.44
CA ARG A 151 10.06 -6.08 -1.59
C ARG A 151 9.21 -4.93 -2.14
N ALA A 152 8.63 -4.10 -1.26
CA ALA A 152 7.86 -2.94 -1.69
C ALA A 152 8.75 -1.92 -2.42
N TYR A 153 9.94 -1.61 -1.88
CA TYR A 153 10.92 -0.77 -2.58
C TYR A 153 11.42 -1.38 -3.89
N THR A 154 11.61 -2.70 -3.98
CA THR A 154 11.96 -3.36 -5.24
C THR A 154 10.87 -3.17 -6.30
N ILE A 155 9.59 -3.23 -5.91
CA ILE A 155 8.48 -2.95 -6.85
C ILE A 155 8.56 -1.51 -7.35
N ILE A 156 8.69 -0.54 -6.43
CA ILE A 156 8.80 0.89 -6.77
C ILE A 156 10.00 1.12 -7.70
N GLN A 157 11.16 0.58 -7.35
CA GLN A 157 12.38 0.67 -8.14
C GLN A 157 12.20 0.16 -9.56
N LEU A 158 11.59 -1.02 -9.73
CA LEU A 158 11.37 -1.65 -11.03
C LEU A 158 10.40 -0.85 -11.91
N LEU A 159 9.33 -0.33 -11.32
CA LEU A 159 8.27 0.38 -12.05
C LEU A 159 8.69 1.81 -12.42
N GLU A 160 9.40 2.48 -11.52
CA GLU A 160 9.87 3.86 -11.75
C GLU A 160 11.20 3.93 -12.49
N GLY A 161 11.89 2.80 -12.68
CA GLY A 161 13.19 2.76 -13.35
C GLY A 161 14.30 3.40 -12.53
N ILE A 162 14.30 3.17 -11.22
CA ILE A 162 15.27 3.76 -10.29
C ILE A 162 16.57 2.94 -10.25
N THR A 163 17.69 3.62 -10.39
CA THR A 163 19.01 3.16 -9.94
C THR A 163 19.33 3.78 -8.59
N TRP A 164 19.46 2.93 -7.56
CA TRP A 164 19.82 3.42 -6.23
C TRP A 164 21.30 3.82 -6.18
N ILE A 165 21.60 4.94 -5.52
CA ILE A 165 22.97 5.43 -5.28
C ILE A 165 23.25 5.60 -3.79
N GLY A 166 24.53 5.66 -3.42
CA GLY A 166 24.96 5.79 -2.03
C GLY A 166 24.97 4.44 -1.28
N PRO A 167 24.92 4.46 0.07
CA PRO A 167 24.90 3.24 0.87
C PRO A 167 23.56 2.52 0.67
N LEU A 168 23.61 1.36 0.02
CA LEU A 168 22.40 0.65 -0.41
C LEU A 168 21.61 0.03 0.76
N ASN A 169 22.25 -0.20 1.90
CA ASN A 169 21.64 -0.73 3.13
C ASN A 169 20.76 -1.98 2.91
N GLY A 170 21.21 -2.89 2.03
CA GLY A 170 20.50 -4.12 1.69
C GLY A 170 19.57 -4.04 0.47
N LEU A 171 19.38 -2.86 -0.13
CA LEU A 171 18.71 -2.74 -1.42
C LEU A 171 19.64 -3.10 -2.58
N GLN A 172 19.04 -3.48 -3.70
CA GLN A 172 19.73 -3.82 -4.94
C GLN A 172 19.93 -2.56 -5.78
N LYS A 173 21.13 -2.31 -6.27
CA LYS A 173 21.48 -1.08 -7.01
C LYS A 173 20.66 -0.92 -8.29
N ASN A 174 20.56 -2.00 -9.06
CA ASN A 174 20.09 -2.07 -10.43
C ASN A 174 19.21 -3.31 -10.65
N THR A 175 17.92 -3.20 -10.33
CA THR A 175 16.94 -4.21 -10.73
C THR A 175 16.26 -3.82 -12.03
N HIS A 176 15.95 -4.78 -12.90
CA HIS A 176 15.31 -4.50 -14.19
C HIS A 176 14.33 -5.58 -14.63
N LEU A 177 13.39 -5.22 -15.48
CA LEU A 177 12.31 -6.11 -15.95
C LEU A 177 12.71 -6.99 -17.16
N GLY A 178 14.02 -7.10 -17.42
CA GLY A 178 14.58 -7.82 -18.57
C GLY A 178 14.17 -7.17 -19.89
N ALA A 179 13.61 -7.97 -20.81
CA ALA A 179 13.12 -7.47 -22.10
C ALA A 179 11.83 -6.63 -22.02
N ARG A 180 11.15 -6.60 -20.85
CA ARG A 180 9.95 -5.78 -20.67
C ARG A 180 10.32 -4.32 -20.44
N ARG A 181 9.48 -3.41 -20.92
CA ARG A 181 9.64 -1.97 -20.75
C ARG A 181 8.43 -1.38 -20.07
N VAL A 182 8.65 -0.32 -19.30
CA VAL A 182 7.57 0.54 -18.81
C VAL A 182 7.37 1.66 -19.83
N MET A 183 6.15 1.81 -20.33
CA MET A 183 5.78 2.83 -21.29
C MET A 183 4.85 3.83 -20.61
N GLU A 184 5.22 5.10 -20.63
CA GLU A 184 4.50 6.19 -20.01
C GLU A 184 3.66 6.94 -21.05
N LEU A 185 2.37 7.12 -20.74
CA LEU A 185 1.49 7.97 -21.51
C LEU A 185 1.90 9.43 -21.29
N THR A 186 2.44 10.04 -22.34
CA THR A 186 2.76 11.46 -22.38
C THR A 186 1.69 12.18 -23.19
N VAL A 187 1.15 13.25 -22.61
CA VAL A 187 0.16 14.13 -23.25
C VAL A 187 0.86 15.42 -23.63
N ASP A 188 0.96 15.70 -24.93
CA ASP A 188 1.35 17.01 -25.43
C ASP A 188 0.09 17.87 -25.58
N HIS A 189 -0.13 18.76 -24.61
CA HIS A 189 -1.30 19.64 -24.59
C HIS A 189 -1.25 20.70 -25.71
N LEU A 190 -0.07 21.06 -26.21
CA LEU A 190 0.07 22.06 -27.27
C LEU A 190 -0.26 21.45 -28.62
N GLN A 191 0.18 20.21 -28.86
CA GLN A 191 -0.10 19.49 -30.11
C GLN A 191 -1.38 18.64 -30.04
N GLN A 192 -2.03 18.58 -28.87
CA GLN A 192 -3.19 17.73 -28.60
C GLN A 192 -2.95 16.25 -28.97
N THR A 193 -1.72 15.77 -28.71
CA THR A 193 -1.35 14.38 -29.01
C THR A 193 -1.06 13.60 -27.74
N CYS A 194 -1.39 12.31 -27.80
CA CYS A 194 -1.05 11.35 -26.76
C CYS A 194 -0.11 10.29 -27.33
N GLN A 195 1.00 10.02 -26.63
CA GLN A 195 1.99 9.03 -27.06
C GLN A 195 2.46 8.18 -25.89
N TRP A 196 2.70 6.89 -26.17
CA TRP A 196 3.36 5.99 -25.24
C TRP A 196 4.86 6.03 -25.47
N LEU A 197 5.59 6.59 -24.51
CA LEU A 197 7.05 6.73 -24.58
C LEU A 197 7.72 5.85 -23.53
N PRO A 198 8.92 5.31 -23.80
CA PRO A 198 9.66 4.59 -22.77
C PRO A 198 9.88 5.48 -21.54
N ARG A 199 9.50 5.00 -20.36
CA ARG A 199 9.72 5.72 -19.11
C ARG A 199 11.22 5.95 -18.91
N ARG A 200 11.59 7.18 -18.55
CA ARG A 200 12.98 7.52 -18.28
C ARG A 200 13.44 6.88 -16.99
N THR A 201 14.66 6.34 -17.00
CA THR A 201 15.32 5.88 -15.78
C THR A 201 15.85 7.07 -15.00
N ALA A 202 15.92 6.94 -13.68
CA ALA A 202 16.42 7.97 -12.79
C ALA A 202 17.37 7.39 -11.76
N SER A 203 18.36 8.17 -11.33
CA SER A 203 19.19 7.85 -10.18
C SER A 203 18.59 8.48 -8.93
N SER A 204 18.43 7.71 -7.86
CA SER A 204 17.90 8.20 -6.59
C SER A 204 18.75 7.71 -5.42
N PRO A 205 18.96 8.51 -4.36
CA PRO A 205 19.64 8.02 -3.16
C PRO A 205 18.83 6.88 -2.52
N ALA A 206 19.52 5.84 -2.06
CA ALA A 206 18.91 4.80 -1.25
C ALA A 206 18.40 5.37 0.10
N PRO A 207 17.37 4.77 0.71
CA PRO A 207 16.90 5.12 2.05
C PRO A 207 18.04 5.17 3.07
N THR A 208 18.17 6.34 3.70
CA THR A 208 19.19 6.61 4.71
C THR A 208 18.80 5.99 6.04
N LEU A 209 19.75 5.39 6.75
CA LEU A 209 19.55 4.93 8.12
C LEU A 209 19.13 6.10 9.03
N ALA A 210 18.12 5.86 9.87
CA ALA A 210 17.74 6.81 10.90
C ALA A 210 18.70 6.72 12.09
N SER A 211 18.97 7.85 12.74
CA SER A 211 19.61 7.81 14.06
C SER A 211 18.55 7.49 15.12
N TRP A 212 18.98 6.92 16.25
CA TRP A 212 18.08 6.67 17.37
C TRP A 212 17.35 7.93 17.84
N GLU A 213 18.09 9.04 18.02
CA GLU A 213 17.53 10.32 18.46
C GLU A 213 16.50 10.88 17.47
N HIS A 214 16.75 10.75 16.16
CA HIS A 214 15.78 11.13 15.14
C HIS A 214 14.47 10.35 15.30
N ASN A 215 14.57 9.03 15.47
CA ASN A 215 13.41 8.16 15.67
C ASN A 215 12.70 8.42 17.00
N PHE A 216 13.45 8.77 18.05
CA PHE A 216 12.89 9.18 19.33
C PHE A 216 12.05 10.45 19.21
N GLN A 217 12.61 11.50 18.59
CA GLN A 217 11.91 12.77 18.36
C GLN A 217 10.68 12.58 17.47
N LEU A 218 10.79 11.78 16.40
CA LEU A 218 9.67 11.50 15.51
C LEU A 218 8.53 10.77 16.24
N MET A 219 8.86 9.78 17.07
CA MET A 219 7.89 9.06 17.90
C MET A 219 7.25 9.98 18.96
N ALA A 220 8.05 10.82 19.62
CA ALA A 220 7.55 11.78 20.62
C ALA A 220 6.59 12.79 19.99
N ASN A 221 6.91 13.31 18.80
CA ASN A 221 6.05 14.26 18.10
C ASN A 221 4.76 13.62 17.58
N GLN A 222 4.79 12.36 17.15
CA GLN A 222 3.62 11.69 16.57
C GLN A 222 2.71 11.04 17.63
N PHE A 223 3.31 10.50 18.70
CA PHE A 223 2.60 9.64 19.66
C PHE A 223 2.82 10.04 21.12
N GLY A 224 3.72 10.98 21.42
CA GLY A 224 4.00 11.41 22.80
C GLY A 224 2.94 12.33 23.41
N HIS A 225 1.72 12.29 22.90
CA HIS A 225 0.58 13.06 23.38
C HIS A 225 -0.46 12.11 24.01
N GLY A 226 -1.05 12.52 25.14
CA GLY A 226 -2.07 11.73 25.84
C GLY A 226 -1.50 10.68 26.78
N LYS A 227 -1.99 9.43 26.68
CA LYS A 227 -1.62 8.30 27.55
C LYS A 227 -0.61 7.33 26.91
N THR A 228 0.05 7.75 25.82
CA THR A 228 1.13 6.99 25.20
C THR A 228 2.46 7.60 25.61
N VAL A 229 3.33 6.82 26.23
CA VAL A 229 4.65 7.27 26.70
C VAL A 229 5.72 6.72 25.78
N VAL A 230 6.53 7.61 25.17
CA VAL A 230 7.74 7.24 24.41
C VAL A 230 8.90 7.18 25.40
N CYS A 231 9.48 5.98 25.55
CA CYS A 231 10.33 5.68 26.68
C CYS A 231 11.81 5.71 26.34
N ARG A 232 12.60 6.34 27.23
CA ARG A 232 14.02 6.02 27.43
C ARG A 232 14.21 5.01 28.56
N GLU A 233 13.24 4.95 29.48
CA GLU A 233 13.17 4.01 30.60
C GLU A 233 11.76 3.41 30.64
N GLN A 234 11.63 2.13 31.02
CA GLN A 234 10.31 1.51 31.16
C GLN A 234 9.52 2.19 32.29
N PRO A 235 8.23 2.54 32.10
CA PRO A 235 7.41 3.06 33.19
C PRO A 235 7.33 2.02 34.32
N PRO A 236 7.54 2.41 35.60
CA PRO A 236 7.46 1.51 36.73
C PRO A 236 6.13 0.74 36.74
N LEU A 237 6.14 -0.52 37.18
CA LEU A 237 4.93 -1.36 37.18
C LEU A 237 3.88 -0.85 38.18
N GLU A 238 4.35 -0.16 39.21
CA GLU A 238 3.55 0.43 40.28
C GLU A 238 2.94 1.78 39.90
N ASP A 239 3.27 2.31 38.72
CA ASP A 239 2.79 3.62 38.27
C ASP A 239 1.29 3.58 37.94
N ASP A 240 0.54 4.55 38.46
CA ASP A 240 -0.88 4.79 38.16
C ASP A 240 -1.12 4.99 36.65
N PHE A 241 -0.07 5.32 35.89
CA PHE A 241 -0.06 5.31 34.43
C PHE A 241 -0.78 4.09 33.83
N TRP A 242 -0.53 2.90 34.36
CA TRP A 242 -1.05 1.66 33.79
C TRP A 242 -2.54 1.42 34.08
N ILE A 243 -3.10 2.02 35.12
CA ILE A 243 -4.43 1.68 35.64
C ILE A 243 -5.42 2.78 35.28
N VAL A 244 -5.90 2.80 34.04
CA VAL A 244 -6.97 3.73 33.60
C VAL A 244 -8.36 3.14 33.91
N THR A 245 -8.51 1.83 33.74
CA THR A 245 -9.75 1.09 33.97
C THR A 245 -9.51 -0.17 34.78
N ARG A 246 -10.57 -0.80 35.31
CA ARG A 246 -10.48 -2.10 36.00
C ARG A 246 -9.94 -3.22 35.10
N ASP A 247 -10.14 -3.12 33.78
CA ASP A 247 -9.63 -4.11 32.82
C ASP A 247 -8.12 -3.97 32.59
N ASP A 248 -7.57 -2.76 32.73
CA ASP A 248 -6.13 -2.53 32.70
C ASP A 248 -5.43 -3.22 33.87
N PHE A 249 -6.01 -3.15 35.07
CA PHE A 249 -5.49 -3.82 36.27
C PHE A 249 -5.29 -5.33 36.08
N ARG A 250 -6.20 -5.99 35.35
CA ARG A 250 -6.09 -7.43 35.06
C ARG A 250 -4.95 -7.78 34.11
N SER A 251 -4.49 -6.82 33.32
CA SER A 251 -3.48 -6.96 32.28
C SER A 251 -2.05 -6.71 32.78
N ILE A 252 -1.91 -6.04 33.93
CA ILE A 252 -0.64 -5.76 34.60
C ILE A 252 -0.26 -6.99 35.43
N ARG A 253 0.46 -7.92 34.83
CA ARG A 253 1.18 -8.98 35.56
C ARG A 253 2.67 -8.86 35.25
N PRO A 254 3.56 -9.14 36.22
CA PRO A 254 4.99 -9.24 35.93
C PRO A 254 5.22 -10.21 34.75
N GLY A 255 5.95 -9.76 33.74
CA GLY A 255 6.22 -10.53 32.51
C GLY A 255 5.15 -10.46 31.42
N THR A 256 4.00 -9.82 31.63
CA THR A 256 2.96 -9.65 30.58
C THR A 256 2.96 -8.27 29.93
N ILE A 257 3.66 -7.28 30.51
CA ILE A 257 3.78 -5.95 29.92
C ILE A 257 4.62 -6.01 28.65
N ARG A 258 4.09 -5.40 27.58
CA ARG A 258 4.73 -5.33 26.26
C ARG A 258 4.61 -3.91 25.75
N CYS A 259 5.66 -3.43 25.09
CA CYS A 259 5.58 -2.17 24.36
C CYS A 259 4.54 -2.27 23.23
N ASP A 260 4.04 -1.13 22.74
CA ASP A 260 2.97 -1.10 21.75
C ASP A 260 3.35 -1.82 20.46
N PHE A 261 4.60 -1.64 19.99
CA PHE A 261 5.09 -2.39 18.83
C PHE A 261 5.00 -3.90 19.05
N CYS A 262 5.46 -4.37 20.22
CA CYS A 262 5.45 -5.78 20.53
C CYS A 262 4.03 -6.34 20.64
N LYS A 263 3.16 -5.58 21.30
CA LYS A 263 1.74 -5.86 21.50
C LYS A 263 0.99 -5.99 20.17
N TYR A 264 1.19 -5.07 19.23
CA TYR A 264 0.48 -5.06 17.94
C TYR A 264 1.06 -6.02 16.90
N THR A 265 2.35 -6.34 17.00
CA THR A 265 3.05 -7.09 15.95
C THR A 265 3.00 -8.60 16.19
N TRP A 266 3.19 -9.04 17.45
CA TRP A 266 3.34 -10.45 17.81
C TRP A 266 2.27 -10.93 18.78
N ARG A 267 1.98 -12.23 18.73
CA ARG A 267 1.09 -12.86 19.71
C ARG A 267 1.79 -12.97 21.07
N PRO A 268 1.06 -12.80 22.19
CA PRO A 268 1.64 -12.84 23.54
C PRO A 268 2.37 -14.15 23.86
N ASP A 269 1.87 -15.28 23.36
CA ASP A 269 2.43 -16.62 23.55
C ASP A 269 3.70 -16.89 22.73
N THR A 270 3.92 -16.13 21.65
CA THR A 270 5.04 -16.35 20.72
C THR A 270 6.25 -15.46 20.98
N HIS A 271 6.08 -14.34 21.69
CA HIS A 271 7.15 -13.36 21.81
C HIS A 271 7.04 -12.49 23.07
N THR A 272 8.08 -12.55 23.91
CA THR A 272 8.24 -11.75 25.12
C THR A 272 8.93 -10.42 24.81
N CYS A 273 8.42 -9.32 25.37
CA CYS A 273 9.03 -8.00 25.25
C CYS A 273 10.19 -7.88 26.26
N VAL A 274 11.35 -8.41 25.90
CA VAL A 274 12.55 -8.45 26.78
C VAL A 274 13.50 -7.32 26.41
N ARG A 275 14.11 -6.70 27.44
CA ARG A 275 15.15 -5.68 27.27
C ARG A 275 16.28 -6.20 26.38
N ASP A 276 16.80 -5.33 25.52
CA ASP A 276 18.04 -5.56 24.80
C ASP A 276 19.23 -5.24 25.72
N GLU A 277 19.95 -6.27 26.14
CA GLU A 277 21.12 -6.15 27.01
C GLU A 277 22.33 -5.54 26.29
N THR A 278 22.30 -5.47 24.95
CA THR A 278 23.35 -4.80 24.17
C THR A 278 23.26 -3.26 24.23
N ARG A 279 22.18 -2.74 24.83
CA ARG A 279 21.92 -1.31 25.05
C ARG A 279 21.90 -1.00 26.55
N ASP A 280 22.95 -0.35 27.02
CA ASP A 280 23.09 0.12 28.40
C ASP A 280 22.62 1.58 28.56
N ASP A 281 22.73 2.38 27.51
CA ASP A 281 22.38 3.79 27.44
C ASP A 281 20.87 4.09 27.53
N ILE A 282 20.03 3.11 27.21
CA ILE A 282 18.57 3.21 27.17
C ILE A 282 17.89 1.89 27.53
N TRP A 283 16.65 1.96 27.98
CA TRP A 283 15.76 0.81 28.02
C TRP A 283 15.00 0.68 26.70
N VAL A 284 15.25 -0.40 25.97
CA VAL A 284 14.54 -0.78 24.75
C VAL A 284 14.42 -2.30 24.70
N CYS A 285 13.32 -2.82 24.16
CA CYS A 285 13.21 -4.27 23.93
C CYS A 285 13.92 -4.71 22.65
N LYS A 286 14.37 -5.97 22.58
CA LYS A 286 15.13 -6.50 21.42
C LYS A 286 14.49 -6.19 20.06
N PRO A 287 13.18 -6.42 19.82
CA PRO A 287 12.60 -6.12 18.51
C PRO A 287 12.55 -4.63 18.17
N CYS A 288 12.36 -3.76 19.17
CA CYS A 288 12.43 -2.31 18.97
C CYS A 288 13.86 -1.86 18.68
N SER A 289 14.85 -2.46 19.33
CA SER A 289 16.28 -2.20 19.09
C SER A 289 16.70 -2.62 17.68
N GLU A 290 16.32 -3.82 17.22
CA GLU A 290 16.56 -4.30 15.85
C GLU A 290 15.91 -3.41 14.79
N MET A 291 14.76 -2.82 15.11
CA MET A 291 14.07 -1.85 14.25
C MET A 291 14.53 -0.40 14.50
N ASN A 292 15.57 -0.20 15.32
CA ASN A 292 16.16 1.08 15.70
C ASN A 292 15.12 2.13 16.15
N ARG A 293 14.15 1.75 16.99
CA ARG A 293 13.04 2.62 17.41
C ARG A 293 12.80 2.55 18.91
N PRO A 294 12.32 3.63 19.55
CA PRO A 294 11.98 3.58 20.97
C PRO A 294 10.77 2.68 21.22
N CYS A 295 10.74 2.09 22.42
CA CYS A 295 9.53 1.49 22.95
C CYS A 295 8.53 2.59 23.31
N THR A 296 7.26 2.33 22.99
CA THR A 296 6.15 3.07 23.58
C THR A 296 5.32 2.17 24.44
N PHE A 297 4.68 2.75 25.43
CA PHE A 297 3.69 2.06 26.23
C PHE A 297 2.42 2.89 26.28
N THR A 298 1.29 2.19 26.16
CA THR A 298 -0.05 2.73 26.26
C THR A 298 -0.88 1.76 27.11
N PRO A 299 -1.68 2.25 28.08
CA PRO A 299 -2.63 1.42 28.81
C PRO A 299 -3.52 0.62 27.86
N VAL A 300 -3.94 -0.58 28.25
CA VAL A 300 -4.58 -1.54 27.34
C VAL A 300 -5.92 -1.00 26.81
N SER A 301 -6.73 -0.40 27.67
CA SER A 301 -8.00 0.26 27.33
C SER A 301 -7.81 1.35 26.27
N VAL A 302 -6.87 2.27 26.51
CA VAL A 302 -6.57 3.38 25.58
C VAL A 302 -5.93 2.88 24.29
N SER A 303 -5.02 1.91 24.38
CA SER A 303 -4.40 1.26 23.23
C SER A 303 -5.44 0.61 22.32
N THR A 304 -6.48 0.02 22.91
CA THR A 304 -7.58 -0.61 22.19
C THR A 304 -8.37 0.42 21.38
N GLU A 305 -8.67 1.56 21.98
CA GLU A 305 -9.35 2.69 21.33
C GLU A 305 -8.50 3.31 20.21
N LEU A 306 -7.24 3.65 20.48
CA LEU A 306 -6.34 4.28 19.51
C LEU A 306 -5.93 3.36 18.37
N TRP A 307 -6.11 2.05 18.56
CA TRP A 307 -5.93 1.07 17.50
C TRP A 307 -7.14 1.01 16.54
N GLY A 308 -8.34 1.33 17.03
CA GLY A 308 -9.54 1.59 16.23
C GLY A 308 -10.67 0.56 16.36
N SER A 309 -11.63 0.64 15.44
CA SER A 309 -12.99 0.07 15.52
C SER A 309 -13.03 -1.46 15.48
N ASN A 310 -12.00 -2.07 14.89
CA ASN A 310 -11.82 -3.52 14.89
C ASN A 310 -11.32 -3.98 16.26
N ARG A 311 -12.23 -3.99 17.25
CA ARG A 311 -12.00 -4.25 18.69
C ARG A 311 -10.85 -5.22 18.94
N PRO A 312 -9.77 -4.81 19.60
CA PRO A 312 -8.82 -5.70 20.26
C PRO A 312 -9.45 -6.60 21.33
N VAL A 313 -9.91 -7.82 21.04
CA VAL A 313 -10.36 -8.80 22.06
C VAL A 313 -9.16 -9.48 22.72
N ILE A 314 -8.45 -8.73 23.56
CA ILE A 314 -7.19 -8.97 24.32
C ILE A 314 -6.73 -10.44 24.60
N PHE A 315 -7.52 -11.50 24.44
CA PHE A 315 -7.18 -12.89 24.77
C PHE A 315 -7.36 -13.95 23.67
N ALA A 316 -7.60 -13.57 22.41
CA ALA A 316 -7.48 -14.50 21.27
C ALA A 316 -6.55 -13.92 20.20
N THR A 317 -5.47 -14.62 19.87
CA THR A 317 -4.59 -14.34 18.73
C THR A 317 -5.33 -13.86 17.45
N PRO A 318 -4.75 -13.08 16.50
CA PRO A 318 -3.86 -11.94 16.56
C PRO A 318 -4.65 -10.61 16.43
N TRP A 319 -4.72 -9.83 17.51
CA TRP A 319 -4.87 -8.39 17.42
C TRP A 319 -3.62 -7.89 16.70
N SER A 320 -3.68 -7.38 15.48
CA SER A 320 -4.80 -6.68 14.87
C SER A 320 -4.51 -6.59 13.39
N ARG A 321 -5.23 -7.38 12.60
CA ARG A 321 -4.84 -7.51 11.21
C ARG A 321 -5.10 -6.24 10.40
N PHE A 322 -6.05 -5.38 10.79
CA PHE A 322 -6.60 -4.27 9.98
C PHE A 322 -6.97 -3.05 10.83
N PRO A 323 -5.99 -2.31 11.37
CA PRO A 323 -6.28 -1.06 12.07
C PRO A 323 -6.82 0.03 11.16
N ASP A 324 -7.75 0.79 11.70
CA ASP A 324 -8.23 2.07 11.18
C ASP A 324 -7.83 3.26 12.10
N GLY A 325 -7.41 3.00 13.33
CA GLY A 325 -7.01 4.03 14.30
C GLY A 325 -5.60 4.63 14.10
N PRO A 326 -5.29 5.73 14.80
CA PRO A 326 -4.01 6.43 14.69
C PRO A 326 -2.79 5.57 15.05
N HIS A 327 -2.93 4.59 15.95
CA HIS A 327 -1.83 3.71 16.33
C HIS A 327 -1.43 2.69 15.26
N LYS A 328 -2.11 2.63 14.11
CA LYS A 328 -1.67 1.80 12.97
C LYS A 328 -0.24 2.06 12.54
N LYS A 329 0.23 3.30 12.71
CA LYS A 329 1.60 3.73 12.40
C LYS A 329 2.64 3.30 13.45
N LEU A 330 2.24 2.64 14.54
CA LEU A 330 3.16 2.07 15.52
C LEU A 330 3.62 0.65 15.19
N ALA A 331 3.01 -0.02 14.20
CA ALA A 331 3.34 -1.41 13.87
C ALA A 331 3.06 -1.76 12.42
N PHE A 332 3.64 -2.87 11.98
CA PHE A 332 3.28 -3.48 10.71
C PHE A 332 1.86 -4.02 10.78
N HIS A 333 1.07 -3.76 9.75
CA HIS A 333 -0.33 -4.14 9.72
C HIS A 333 -0.75 -4.52 8.30
N ASN A 334 -1.83 -5.29 8.18
CA ASN A 334 -2.49 -5.37 6.89
C ASN A 334 -3.52 -4.23 6.82
N PRO A 335 -3.71 -3.58 5.69
CA PRO A 335 -4.66 -2.49 5.61
C PRO A 335 -6.07 -2.93 5.19
N LEU A 336 -6.25 -4.18 4.75
CA LEU A 336 -7.51 -4.67 4.20
C LEU A 336 -8.01 -5.89 4.96
N SER A 337 -9.17 -5.81 5.61
CA SER A 337 -9.86 -6.92 6.28
C SER A 337 -10.05 -8.14 5.38
N PRO A 338 -10.36 -9.33 5.94
CA PRO A 338 -10.56 -10.52 5.12
C PRO A 338 -11.82 -10.40 4.27
N ALA A 339 -12.76 -9.53 4.66
CA ALA A 339 -13.92 -9.18 3.86
C ALA A 339 -13.51 -8.25 2.70
N GLU A 340 -12.76 -7.19 2.97
CA GLU A 340 -12.26 -6.26 1.94
C GLU A 340 -11.33 -6.95 0.94
N GLN A 341 -10.46 -7.87 1.37
CA GLN A 341 -9.63 -8.69 0.48
C GLN A 341 -10.43 -9.60 -0.47
N ARG A 342 -11.73 -9.80 -0.20
CA ARG A 342 -12.63 -10.59 -1.03
C ARG A 342 -13.67 -9.73 -1.74
N MET A 343 -13.66 -8.42 -1.50
CA MET A 343 -14.62 -7.50 -2.06
C MET A 343 -14.27 -7.21 -3.52
N VAL A 344 -15.07 -7.77 -4.41
CA VAL A 344 -14.98 -7.51 -5.85
C VAL A 344 -15.77 -6.25 -6.15
N SER A 345 -15.12 -5.30 -6.81
CA SER A 345 -15.77 -4.10 -7.36
C SER A 345 -15.81 -4.20 -8.88
N TYR A 346 -16.90 -3.74 -9.50
CA TYR A 346 -16.99 -3.66 -10.95
C TYR A 346 -16.54 -2.27 -11.41
N ILE A 347 -15.72 -2.24 -12.45
CA ILE A 347 -15.12 -1.03 -13.01
C ILE A 347 -15.50 -0.90 -14.49
N GLN A 348 -15.34 0.31 -15.02
CA GLN A 348 -15.37 0.51 -16.46
C GLN A 348 -14.22 -0.25 -17.12
N GLU A 349 -14.33 -0.44 -18.45
CA GLU A 349 -13.26 -1.03 -19.22
C GLU A 349 -11.94 -0.29 -18.95
N PRO A 350 -10.90 -1.01 -18.49
CA PRO A 350 -9.62 -0.42 -18.21
C PRO A 350 -9.08 0.31 -19.44
N PHE A 351 -8.65 1.56 -19.24
CA PHE A 351 -7.97 2.32 -20.30
C PHE A 351 -6.83 1.48 -20.90
N GLY A 352 -6.99 1.07 -22.15
CA GLY A 352 -6.03 0.25 -22.88
C GLY A 352 -5.79 0.89 -24.24
N GLY A 353 -4.54 0.96 -24.67
CA GLY A 353 -4.26 1.48 -26.00
C GLY A 353 -2.82 1.27 -26.42
N HIS A 354 -2.61 0.46 -27.44
CA HIS A 354 -1.41 0.49 -28.27
C HIS A 354 -1.81 0.78 -29.72
N SER A 355 -2.43 1.95 -29.91
CA SER A 355 -2.40 2.70 -31.17
C SER A 355 -1.32 3.76 -30.98
N ASN A 356 -0.28 3.77 -31.82
CA ASN A 356 0.95 4.56 -31.59
C ASN A 356 0.74 6.09 -31.59
N SER A 357 -0.44 6.56 -31.96
CA SER A 357 -0.92 7.91 -31.72
C SER A 357 -2.44 7.89 -31.71
N ILE A 358 -3.05 8.48 -30.70
CA ILE A 358 -4.48 8.81 -30.72
C ILE A 358 -4.51 10.34 -30.78
N ALA A 359 -5.03 10.89 -31.87
CA ALA A 359 -5.40 12.30 -31.90
C ALA A 359 -6.56 12.47 -30.90
N LEU A 360 -6.49 13.48 -30.05
CA LEU A 360 -7.61 13.80 -29.17
C LEU A 360 -8.76 14.30 -30.05
N GLU A 361 -9.73 13.43 -30.34
CA GLU A 361 -10.99 13.85 -30.93
C GLU A 361 -11.73 14.67 -29.86
N LEU A 362 -11.65 15.99 -30.00
CA LEU A 362 -12.59 16.88 -29.35
C LEU A 362 -13.96 16.48 -29.91
N GLN A 363 -14.83 15.93 -29.05
CA GLN A 363 -16.25 16.04 -29.31
C GLN A 363 -16.50 17.54 -29.42
N ALA A 364 -16.70 18.01 -30.65
CA ALA A 364 -17.32 19.30 -30.85
C ALA A 364 -18.65 19.19 -30.10
N ASP A 365 -18.79 19.96 -29.02
CA ASP A 365 -20.10 20.25 -28.50
C ASP A 365 -20.88 20.79 -29.70
N ASP A 366 -21.82 19.99 -30.21
CA ASP A 366 -22.89 20.46 -31.08
C ASP A 366 -23.70 21.44 -30.22
N GLU A 367 -23.16 22.65 -30.05
CA GLU A 367 -23.89 23.80 -29.56
C GLU A 367 -25.03 24.03 -30.54
N ALA A 368 -26.19 23.49 -30.14
CA ALA A 368 -27.52 23.99 -30.39
C ALA A 368 -27.64 24.81 -31.68
N ASN A 369 -28.05 24.13 -32.74
CA ASN A 369 -28.79 24.74 -33.83
C ASN A 369 -30.06 25.35 -33.21
N VAL A 370 -29.98 26.60 -32.77
CA VAL A 370 -31.14 27.39 -32.38
C VAL A 370 -31.86 27.70 -33.68
N ASP A 371 -32.91 26.92 -33.95
CA ASP A 371 -33.95 27.22 -34.93
C ASP A 371 -34.36 28.69 -34.72
N SER A 372 -33.89 29.57 -35.60
CA SER A 372 -34.49 30.86 -35.80
C SER A 372 -35.85 30.62 -36.45
N HIS A 373 -36.89 30.49 -35.63
CA HIS A 373 -38.26 30.54 -36.11
C HIS A 373 -38.47 31.86 -36.85
N ASP A 374 -38.86 31.69 -38.11
CA ASP A 374 -39.43 32.70 -38.98
C ASP A 374 -40.48 33.52 -38.23
N ILE A 375 -40.18 34.81 -38.02
CA ILE A 375 -41.20 35.80 -37.69
C ILE A 375 -41.74 36.29 -39.04
N ASP A 376 -42.91 35.75 -39.39
CA ASP A 376 -43.72 36.21 -40.51
C ASP A 376 -44.18 37.67 -40.27
N PRO A 377 -44.23 38.53 -41.30
CA PRO A 377 -44.69 39.89 -41.16
C PRO A 377 -46.22 39.92 -41.35
N GLU A 378 -46.97 40.21 -40.29
CA GLU A 378 -48.36 40.66 -40.47
C GLU A 378 -48.35 42.17 -40.73
N GLU A 379 -48.52 42.49 -42.01
CA GLU A 379 -49.22 43.69 -42.47
C GLU A 379 -50.67 43.60 -41.96
N ASP A 380 -51.15 44.62 -41.27
CA ASP A 380 -52.57 44.98 -41.33
C ASP A 380 -52.67 46.51 -41.27
N GLU A 381 -53.26 47.00 -42.36
CA GLU A 381 -53.65 48.37 -42.65
C GLU A 381 -54.88 48.79 -41.81
N ASP A 382 -54.99 50.11 -41.65
CA ASP A 382 -56.23 50.90 -41.66
C ASP A 382 -57.22 50.91 -40.45
N ASP A 383 -57.34 52.16 -39.95
CA ASP A 383 -58.57 52.94 -39.83
C ASP A 383 -59.42 52.97 -38.53
N GLU A 384 -59.83 54.21 -38.24
CA GLU A 384 -60.92 54.72 -37.38
C GLU A 384 -60.72 54.81 -35.85
N GLU A 385 -60.27 55.98 -35.33
CA GLU A 385 -61.10 57.13 -34.88
C GLU A 385 -60.25 58.31 -34.36
#